data_AF-A0A971H991-F1
#
_entry.id   AF-A0A971H991-F1
#
_cell.length_a   1.000
_cell.length_b   1.000
_cell.length_c   1.000
_cell.angle_alpha   90.00
_cell.angle_beta   90.00
_cell.angle_gamma   90.00
#
_symmetry.space_group_name_H-M   'P 1'
#
loop_
_entity.id
_entity.type
_entity.pdbx_description
1 polymer ?
#
loop_
_entity_poly.entity_id
_entity_poly.type
_entity_poly.pdbx_seq_one_letter_code
_entity_poly.pdbx_strand_id
1 'polypeptide(L)'
;MKRSISILLVFLLLSVFVSFSVCATDMKSWEGSYRWVNPTNKTNGGKIATYELELREAPSDSRYPLELYYRLDTRSLRLFPLIDDIIGSDEWIPYESISDYGEAYRINAEVFNTTKFTPNSWKLKSQAYADGTFESIIVTKVMGLQFSFTSRMTLVTLPDASKALLFSMKGTGVASWGMFKNPKPGPLEDEWSFLLIRQHAPR
;
A
#
# COMPACT_ATOMS: atom_id res chain seq x y z
N MET A 1 34.06 -28.36 67.48
CA MET A 1 32.60 -28.48 67.66
C MET A 1 31.91 -27.27 67.06
N LYS A 2 30.92 -27.51 66.18
CA LYS A 2 29.75 -26.68 65.78
C LYS A 2 30.05 -25.29 65.16
N ARG A 3 30.06 -25.13 63.82
CA ARG A 3 28.94 -24.91 62.86
C ARG A 3 28.09 -23.65 63.12
N SER A 4 28.07 -22.73 62.14
CA SER A 4 26.91 -22.00 61.55
C SER A 4 27.51 -20.88 60.65
N ILE A 5 27.64 -21.03 59.33
CA ILE A 5 26.64 -20.82 58.25
C ILE A 5 25.61 -19.75 58.61
N SER A 6 25.86 -18.52 58.14
CA SER A 6 24.83 -17.51 57.97
C SER A 6 24.75 -17.16 56.48
N ILE A 7 23.81 -17.84 55.84
CA ILE A 7 23.19 -17.47 54.58
C ILE A 7 22.48 -16.14 54.82
N LEU A 8 22.86 -15.08 54.11
CA LEU A 8 21.92 -14.02 53.78
C LEU A 8 22.11 -13.59 52.33
N LEU A 9 21.53 -14.43 51.51
CA LEU A 9 21.22 -14.25 50.10
C LEU A 9 20.21 -13.09 49.99
N VAL A 10 20.67 -11.84 49.88
CA VAL A 10 19.79 -10.75 49.43
C VAL A 10 19.94 -10.67 47.93
N PHE A 11 19.06 -11.42 47.25
CA PHE A 11 18.81 -11.33 45.82
C PHE A 11 18.54 -9.86 45.45
N LEU A 12 19.54 -9.20 44.86
CA LEU A 12 19.33 -7.99 44.10
C LEU A 12 18.65 -8.42 42.78
N LEU A 13 17.34 -8.59 42.83
CA LEU A 13 16.48 -8.81 41.69
C LEU A 13 16.42 -7.49 40.91
N LEU A 14 17.48 -7.19 40.16
CA LEU A 14 17.46 -6.18 39.12
C LEU A 14 16.56 -6.76 38.02
N SER A 15 15.27 -6.52 38.12
CA SER A 15 14.32 -6.72 37.03
C SER A 15 14.75 -5.81 35.89
N VAL A 16 15.58 -6.35 34.99
CA VAL A 16 15.81 -5.79 33.68
C VAL A 16 14.46 -5.85 32.97
N PHE A 17 13.70 -4.76 33.06
CA PHE A 17 12.64 -4.46 32.12
C PHE A 17 13.32 -4.31 30.75
N VAL A 18 13.44 -5.43 30.03
CA VAL A 18 13.59 -5.39 28.57
C VAL A 18 12.23 -4.95 28.06
N SER A 19 12.00 -3.63 28.06
CA SER A 19 10.93 -3.06 27.26
C SER A 19 11.24 -3.42 25.82
N PHE A 20 10.40 -4.30 25.25
CA PHE A 20 10.39 -4.66 23.84
C PHE A 20 10.18 -3.39 23.01
N SER A 21 11.26 -2.73 22.60
CA SER A 21 11.24 -1.80 21.47
C SER A 21 11.25 -2.62 20.18
N VAL A 22 10.12 -3.26 19.85
CA VAL A 22 9.97 -4.05 18.60
C VAL A 22 9.08 -3.36 17.56
N CYS A 23 8.55 -2.16 17.82
CA CYS A 23 7.70 -1.50 16.82
C CYS A 23 8.42 -0.60 15.79
N ALA A 24 9.64 -0.13 16.03
CA ALA A 24 10.29 0.82 15.10
C ALA A 24 11.26 0.17 14.09
N THR A 25 11.94 -0.90 14.49
CA THR A 25 12.91 -1.60 13.62
C THR A 25 12.25 -2.39 12.50
N ASP A 26 11.05 -2.92 12.74
CA ASP A 26 10.34 -3.68 11.72
C ASP A 26 9.71 -2.74 10.67
N MET A 27 9.41 -1.48 10.98
CA MET A 27 8.85 -0.53 9.99
C MET A 27 9.90 0.00 8.99
N LYS A 28 11.09 0.42 9.46
CA LYS A 28 12.27 0.70 8.59
C LYS A 28 12.55 -0.43 7.62
N SER A 29 12.26 -1.65 8.06
CA SER A 29 12.57 -2.84 7.29
C SER A 29 11.64 -3.09 6.11
N TRP A 30 10.54 -2.32 5.95
CA TRP A 30 9.65 -2.38 4.78
C TRP A 30 9.97 -1.34 3.71
N GLU A 31 10.90 -0.40 3.96
CA GLU A 31 11.29 0.59 2.95
C GLU A 31 11.88 -0.08 1.70
N GLY A 32 11.58 0.49 0.53
CA GLY A 32 12.20 0.11 -0.72
C GLY A 32 11.20 -0.11 -1.85
N SER A 33 11.72 -0.63 -2.97
CA SER A 33 10.93 -0.83 -4.18
C SER A 33 10.30 -2.22 -4.20
N TYR A 34 9.06 -2.28 -4.66
CA TYR A 34 8.26 -3.48 -4.82
C TYR A 34 7.76 -3.53 -6.26
N ARG A 35 7.86 -4.70 -6.90
CA ARG A 35 7.52 -4.87 -8.31
C ARG A 35 6.69 -6.11 -8.52
N TRP A 36 5.64 -5.96 -9.29
CA TRP A 36 4.93 -7.06 -9.93
C TRP A 36 5.20 -7.04 -11.43
N VAL A 37 5.42 -8.22 -12.02
CA VAL A 37 5.61 -8.42 -13.46
C VAL A 37 4.53 -9.37 -13.93
N ASN A 38 3.80 -8.97 -14.97
CA ASN A 38 2.71 -9.78 -15.51
C ASN A 38 3.27 -11.08 -16.12
N PRO A 39 2.84 -12.25 -15.62
CA PRO A 39 3.36 -13.53 -16.10
C PRO A 39 2.72 -13.97 -17.43
N THR A 40 1.91 -13.13 -18.06
CA THR A 40 1.14 -13.47 -19.26
C THR A 40 1.18 -12.36 -20.30
N ASN A 41 0.73 -12.66 -21.52
CA ASN A 41 0.57 -11.68 -22.59
C ASN A 41 -0.69 -10.79 -22.43
N LYS A 42 -1.49 -10.96 -21.36
CA LYS A 42 -2.69 -10.16 -21.08
C LYS A 42 -2.34 -8.93 -20.25
N THR A 43 -1.80 -7.90 -20.89
CA THR A 43 -1.15 -6.74 -20.24
C THR A 43 -1.99 -5.47 -20.18
N ASN A 44 -3.31 -5.54 -20.42
CA ASN A 44 -4.17 -4.36 -20.59
C ASN A 44 -3.59 -3.35 -21.61
N GLY A 45 -3.18 -3.84 -22.79
CA GLY A 45 -2.53 -2.99 -23.80
C GLY A 45 -1.15 -2.47 -23.38
N GLY A 46 -0.38 -3.27 -22.62
CA GLY A 46 0.95 -2.92 -22.12
C GLY A 46 0.97 -2.18 -20.79
N LYS A 47 -0.15 -1.60 -20.36
CA LYS A 47 -0.25 -0.76 -19.14
C LYS A 47 -0.01 -1.52 -17.83
N ILE A 48 -0.16 -2.83 -17.87
CA ILE A 48 -0.02 -3.74 -16.73
C ILE A 48 1.02 -4.81 -17.09
N ALA A 49 2.05 -4.46 -17.85
CA ALA A 49 3.22 -5.32 -18.04
C ALA A 49 4.04 -5.41 -16.75
N THR A 50 4.21 -4.26 -16.08
CA THR A 50 4.92 -4.13 -14.81
C THR A 50 4.18 -3.12 -13.95
N TYR A 51 4.10 -3.36 -12.64
CA TYR A 51 3.57 -2.40 -11.66
C TYR A 51 4.57 -2.24 -10.52
N GLU A 52 5.10 -1.03 -10.35
CA GLU A 52 6.18 -0.72 -9.41
C GLU A 52 5.76 0.34 -8.41
N LEU A 53 5.98 0.03 -7.14
CA LEU A 53 5.79 0.96 -6.05
C LEU A 53 7.05 1.09 -5.21
N GLU A 54 7.13 2.21 -4.51
CA GLU A 54 8.14 2.48 -3.52
C GLU A 54 7.47 2.77 -2.18
N LEU A 55 7.94 2.11 -1.12
CA LEU A 55 7.51 2.34 0.24
C LEU A 55 8.58 3.16 0.96
N ARG A 56 8.17 4.22 1.64
CA ARG A 56 9.06 5.13 2.39
C ARG A 56 8.54 5.31 3.82
N GLU A 57 9.44 5.53 4.78
CA GLU A 57 9.04 6.07 6.07
C GLU A 57 8.41 7.46 5.88
N ALA A 58 7.29 7.67 6.56
CA ALA A 58 6.66 8.98 6.57
C ALA A 58 7.41 9.93 7.52
N PRO A 59 7.32 11.26 7.31
CA PRO A 59 7.78 12.24 8.28
C PRO A 59 7.21 12.00 9.70
N SER A 60 7.94 12.39 10.74
CA SER A 60 7.56 12.11 12.14
C SER A 60 6.24 12.74 12.58
N ASP A 61 5.81 13.80 11.89
CA ASP A 61 4.54 14.52 12.09
C ASP A 61 3.40 14.01 11.18
N SER A 62 3.67 13.01 10.33
CA SER A 62 2.64 12.35 9.51
C SER A 62 1.68 11.55 10.38
N ARG A 63 0.40 11.56 10.00
CA ARG A 63 -0.63 10.69 10.60
C ARG A 63 -0.37 9.21 10.34
N TYR A 64 0.25 8.91 9.19
CA TYR A 64 0.54 7.55 8.76
C TYR A 64 2.03 7.27 8.89
N PRO A 65 2.43 6.07 9.31
CA PRO A 65 3.83 5.75 9.55
C PRO A 65 4.62 5.47 8.26
N LEU A 66 3.92 5.23 7.15
CA LEU A 66 4.49 4.84 5.86
C LEU A 66 3.76 5.57 4.74
N GLU A 67 4.50 5.88 3.68
CA GLU A 67 3.96 6.43 2.45
C GLU A 67 4.20 5.47 1.28
N LEU A 68 3.20 5.35 0.40
CA LEU A 68 3.29 4.58 -0.84
C LEU A 68 3.44 5.53 -2.02
N TYR A 69 4.38 5.24 -2.90
CA TYR A 69 4.65 6.02 -4.10
C TYR A 69 4.60 5.16 -5.35
N TYR A 70 3.92 5.66 -6.38
CA TYR A 70 4.06 5.18 -7.76
C TYR A 70 5.37 5.71 -8.35
N ARG A 71 6.20 4.82 -8.89
CA ARG A 71 7.50 5.21 -9.46
C ARG A 71 7.36 5.47 -10.96
N LEU A 72 7.68 6.69 -11.39
CA LEU A 72 7.86 7.06 -12.79
C LEU A 72 9.37 7.18 -13.10
N ASP A 73 9.72 7.29 -14.37
CA ASP A 73 11.13 7.39 -14.80
C ASP A 73 11.88 8.57 -14.17
N THR A 74 11.18 9.70 -13.97
CA THR A 74 11.79 10.97 -13.54
C THR A 74 11.33 11.48 -12.17
N ARG A 75 10.29 10.89 -11.60
CA ARG A 75 9.72 11.29 -10.29
C ARG A 75 8.90 10.16 -9.68
N SER A 76 8.48 10.35 -8.43
CA SER A 76 7.50 9.46 -7.78
C SER A 76 6.27 10.25 -7.39
N LEU A 77 5.09 9.63 -7.49
CA LEU A 77 3.80 10.23 -7.12
C LEU A 77 3.21 9.49 -5.94
N ARG A 78 2.77 10.20 -4.89
CA ARG A 78 2.24 9.58 -3.68
C ARG A 78 0.85 8.99 -3.94
N LEU A 79 0.69 7.70 -3.65
CA LEU A 79 -0.57 6.95 -3.71
C LEU A 79 -1.20 6.76 -2.33
N PHE A 80 -0.41 6.80 -1.27
CA PHE A 80 -0.92 6.77 0.10
C PHE A 80 -0.03 7.58 1.06
N PRO A 81 -0.62 8.43 1.93
CA PRO A 81 -1.97 8.96 1.77
C PRO A 81 -2.10 9.66 0.41
N LEU A 82 -3.22 9.46 -0.28
CA LEU A 82 -3.40 10.03 -1.61
C LEU A 82 -3.59 11.55 -1.52
N ILE A 83 -4.39 11.97 -0.55
CA ILE A 83 -4.65 13.38 -0.24
C ILE A 83 -4.32 13.57 1.23
N ASP A 84 -3.64 14.66 1.59
CA ASP A 84 -3.44 14.97 3.01
C ASP A 84 -4.79 15.28 3.66
N ASP A 85 -5.02 14.78 4.87
CA ASP A 85 -6.33 14.90 5.56
C ASP A 85 -6.76 16.35 5.84
N ILE A 86 -5.88 17.33 5.61
CA ILE A 86 -6.16 18.77 5.68
C ILE A 86 -7.08 19.20 4.52
N ILE A 87 -6.98 18.54 3.37
CA ILE A 87 -7.85 18.77 2.20
C ILE A 87 -9.07 17.86 2.40
N GLY A 88 -10.26 18.46 2.52
CA GLY A 88 -11.49 17.75 2.88
C GLY A 88 -11.73 16.52 1.98
N SER A 89 -11.91 15.35 2.61
CA SER A 89 -12.12 14.04 1.96
C SER A 89 -13.50 13.88 1.30
N ASP A 90 -14.02 14.93 0.68
CA ASP A 90 -15.31 14.91 -0.02
C ASP A 90 -15.38 15.86 -1.21
N GLU A 91 -14.30 16.60 -1.49
CA GLU A 91 -14.22 17.50 -2.64
C GLU A 91 -14.13 16.71 -3.96
N TRP A 92 -14.92 17.12 -4.95
CA TRP A 92 -14.83 16.56 -6.30
C TRP A 92 -13.68 17.22 -7.05
N ILE A 93 -12.66 16.42 -7.35
CA ILE A 93 -11.47 16.81 -8.09
C ILE A 93 -11.70 16.48 -9.57
N PRO A 94 -11.50 17.44 -10.50
CA PRO A 94 -11.53 17.16 -11.93
C PRO A 94 -10.53 16.06 -12.32
N TYR A 95 -10.90 15.20 -13.27
CA TYR A 95 -9.98 14.15 -13.77
C TYR A 95 -8.67 14.74 -14.32
N GLU A 96 -8.75 15.90 -14.95
CA GLU A 96 -7.62 16.65 -15.52
C GLU A 96 -6.91 17.57 -14.51
N SER A 97 -7.10 17.36 -13.20
CA SER A 97 -6.40 18.15 -12.17
C SER A 97 -4.89 18.03 -12.32
N ILE A 98 -4.20 19.17 -12.28
CA ILE A 98 -2.72 19.25 -12.36
C ILE A 98 -2.03 19.03 -11.00
N SER A 99 -2.80 18.79 -9.94
CA SER A 99 -2.25 18.44 -8.63
C SER A 99 -1.56 17.08 -8.66
N ASP A 100 -0.53 16.89 -7.82
CA ASP A 100 0.20 15.62 -7.75
C ASP A 100 -0.72 14.43 -7.43
N TYR A 101 -1.70 14.62 -6.53
CA TYR A 101 -2.71 13.60 -6.21
C TYR A 101 -3.70 13.37 -7.36
N GLY A 102 -4.01 14.41 -8.15
CA GLY A 102 -4.80 14.33 -9.38
C GLY A 102 -4.14 13.44 -10.40
N GLU A 103 -2.85 13.66 -10.62
CA GLU A 103 -2.04 12.86 -11.51
C GLU A 103 -1.84 11.43 -11.00
N ALA A 104 -1.56 11.23 -9.71
CA ALA A 104 -1.39 9.91 -9.12
C ALA A 104 -2.66 9.06 -9.29
N TYR A 105 -3.82 9.65 -9.02
CA TYR A 105 -5.12 9.02 -9.29
C TYR A 105 -5.29 8.70 -10.78
N ARG A 106 -5.02 9.66 -11.67
CA ARG A 106 -5.23 9.50 -13.11
C ARG A 106 -4.37 8.37 -13.68
N ILE A 107 -3.09 8.32 -13.34
CA ILE A 107 -2.18 7.26 -13.78
C ILE A 107 -2.64 5.90 -13.26
N ASN A 108 -2.99 5.80 -11.97
CA ASN A 108 -3.51 4.56 -11.41
C ASN A 108 -4.81 4.13 -12.11
N ALA A 109 -5.73 5.06 -12.37
CA ALA A 109 -6.95 4.78 -13.11
C ALA A 109 -6.65 4.30 -14.55
N GLU A 110 -5.70 4.91 -15.26
CA GLU A 110 -5.32 4.51 -16.61
C GLU A 110 -4.74 3.09 -16.67
N VAL A 111 -3.97 2.70 -15.66
CA VAL A 111 -3.34 1.37 -15.53
C VAL A 111 -4.40 0.27 -15.38
N PHE A 112 -5.41 0.49 -14.54
CA PHE A 112 -6.37 -0.55 -14.15
C PHE A 112 -7.74 -0.45 -14.81
N ASN A 113 -8.08 0.67 -15.44
CA ASN A 113 -9.28 0.78 -16.26
C ASN A 113 -9.07 0.03 -17.58
N THR A 114 -9.92 -0.96 -17.84
CA THR A 114 -9.93 -1.73 -19.10
C THR A 114 -10.95 -1.21 -20.10
N THR A 115 -11.74 -0.21 -19.71
CA THR A 115 -12.74 0.41 -20.59
C THR A 115 -12.15 1.60 -21.35
N LYS A 116 -12.89 2.05 -22.37
CA LYS A 116 -12.61 3.30 -23.09
C LYS A 116 -13.16 4.56 -22.38
N PHE A 117 -13.79 4.40 -21.22
CA PHE A 117 -14.47 5.51 -20.56
C PHE A 117 -13.51 6.23 -19.64
N THR A 118 -13.41 7.53 -19.85
CA THR A 118 -12.61 8.43 -19.00
C THR A 118 -13.51 9.07 -17.94
N PRO A 119 -13.08 9.07 -16.66
CA PRO A 119 -13.74 9.85 -15.63
C PRO A 119 -13.84 11.34 -15.95
N ASN A 120 -14.88 12.00 -15.44
CA ASN A 120 -14.95 13.46 -15.45
C ASN A 120 -14.40 14.07 -14.15
N SER A 121 -14.65 13.41 -13.02
CA SER A 121 -14.15 13.79 -11.71
C SER A 121 -14.11 12.61 -10.76
N TRP A 122 -13.40 12.78 -9.66
CA TRP A 122 -13.26 11.80 -8.62
C TRP A 122 -13.21 12.48 -7.25
N LYS A 123 -13.37 11.72 -6.19
CA LYS A 123 -13.12 12.17 -4.82
C LYS A 123 -12.59 11.03 -3.99
N LEU A 124 -11.67 11.35 -3.08
CA LEU A 124 -11.32 10.44 -2.00
C LEU A 124 -12.48 10.42 -1.01
N LYS A 125 -13.03 9.25 -0.70
CA LYS A 125 -14.09 9.07 0.31
C LYS A 125 -13.50 8.77 1.69
N SER A 126 -12.47 7.93 1.71
CA SER A 126 -11.73 7.60 2.93
C SER A 126 -10.37 7.02 2.58
N GLN A 127 -9.43 7.16 3.50
CA GLN A 127 -8.17 6.44 3.48
C GLN A 127 -7.78 6.07 4.92
N ALA A 128 -7.18 4.90 5.09
CA ALA A 128 -6.84 4.38 6.40
C ALA A 128 -5.58 3.51 6.33
N TYR A 129 -4.86 3.47 7.44
CA TYR A 129 -3.80 2.50 7.68
C TYR A 129 -4.10 1.77 8.97
N ALA A 130 -4.27 0.45 8.90
CA ALA A 130 -4.49 -0.41 10.05
C ALA A 130 -3.89 -1.79 9.78
N ASP A 131 -3.22 -2.36 10.77
CA ASP A 131 -2.69 -3.74 10.73
C ASP A 131 -1.86 -4.04 9.47
N GLY A 132 -0.98 -3.12 9.08
CA GLY A 132 -0.13 -3.26 7.88
C GLY A 132 -0.90 -3.15 6.56
N THR A 133 -2.15 -2.69 6.58
CA THR A 133 -2.97 -2.49 5.38
C THR A 133 -3.24 -1.01 5.16
N PHE A 134 -2.81 -0.52 4.00
CA PHE A 134 -3.20 0.76 3.43
C PHE A 134 -4.49 0.56 2.65
N GLU A 135 -5.52 1.35 2.94
CA GLU A 135 -6.79 1.34 2.23
C GLU A 135 -7.12 2.73 1.71
N SER A 136 -7.59 2.83 0.48
CA SER A 136 -8.18 4.05 -0.07
C SER A 136 -9.46 3.72 -0.80
N ILE A 137 -10.54 4.43 -0.47
CA ILE A 137 -11.83 4.34 -1.13
C ILE A 137 -12.03 5.61 -1.94
N ILE A 138 -12.14 5.45 -3.25
CA ILE A 138 -12.32 6.55 -4.20
C ILE A 138 -13.67 6.40 -4.88
N VAL A 139 -14.38 7.51 -5.05
CA VAL A 139 -15.59 7.57 -5.85
C VAL A 139 -15.29 8.34 -7.12
N THR A 140 -15.64 7.75 -8.26
CA THR A 140 -15.38 8.29 -9.58
C THR A 140 -16.68 8.55 -10.30
N LYS A 141 -16.81 9.69 -10.98
CA LYS A 141 -17.91 10.00 -11.88
C LYS A 141 -17.49 9.74 -13.33
N VAL A 142 -18.33 9.03 -14.07
CA VAL A 142 -18.14 8.72 -15.50
C VAL A 142 -19.52 8.74 -16.15
N MET A 143 -19.71 9.55 -17.20
CA MET A 143 -20.98 9.61 -17.96
C MET A 143 -22.24 9.79 -17.09
N GLY A 144 -22.15 10.58 -16.01
CA GLY A 144 -23.26 10.83 -15.08
C GLY A 144 -23.50 9.73 -14.05
N LEU A 145 -22.78 8.61 -14.11
CA LEU A 145 -22.79 7.54 -13.12
C LEU A 145 -21.67 7.72 -12.08
N GLN A 146 -21.86 7.14 -10.90
CA GLN A 146 -20.86 7.12 -9.83
C GLN A 146 -20.43 5.68 -9.53
N PHE A 147 -19.13 5.47 -9.42
CA PHE A 147 -18.51 4.18 -9.16
C PHE A 147 -17.55 4.29 -7.98
N SER A 148 -17.65 3.37 -7.02
CA SER A 148 -16.72 3.29 -5.90
C SER A 148 -15.67 2.23 -6.18
N PHE A 149 -14.42 2.59 -5.90
CA PHE A 149 -13.26 1.72 -6.00
C PHE A 149 -12.55 1.68 -4.66
N THR A 150 -12.17 0.48 -4.24
CA THR A 150 -11.36 0.25 -3.04
C THR A 150 -10.01 -0.28 -3.49
N SER A 151 -8.96 0.49 -3.22
CA SER A 151 -7.57 0.06 -3.35
C SER A 151 -7.06 -0.37 -1.98
N ARG A 152 -6.42 -1.53 -1.92
CA ARG A 152 -5.73 -2.01 -0.71
C ARG A 152 -4.32 -2.44 -1.05
N MET A 153 -3.40 -2.10 -0.16
CA MET A 153 -2.05 -2.64 -0.13
C MET A 153 -1.81 -3.22 1.25
N THR A 154 -1.46 -4.49 1.34
CA THR A 154 -1.16 -5.14 2.63
C THR A 154 0.30 -5.56 2.67
N LEU A 155 1.00 -5.22 3.76
CA LEU A 155 2.35 -5.71 4.05
C LEU A 155 2.26 -7.21 4.34
N VAL A 156 2.97 -8.03 3.55
CA VAL A 156 2.95 -9.50 3.70
C VAL A 156 4.37 -10.04 3.79
N THR A 157 4.61 -10.86 4.82
CA THR A 157 5.82 -11.68 4.93
C THR A 157 5.53 -13.05 4.35
N LEU A 158 6.29 -13.45 3.33
CA LEU A 158 6.14 -14.73 2.64
C LEU A 158 6.79 -15.87 3.44
N PRO A 159 6.50 -17.16 3.14
CA PRO A 159 7.03 -18.30 3.88
C PRO A 159 8.56 -18.39 3.91
N ASP A 160 9.25 -17.79 2.94
CA ASP A 160 10.71 -17.70 2.86
C ASP A 160 11.29 -16.48 3.60
N ALA A 161 10.47 -15.82 4.43
CA ALA A 161 10.76 -14.57 5.14
C ALA A 161 11.02 -13.36 4.23
N SER A 162 10.79 -13.48 2.92
CA SER A 162 10.82 -12.32 2.02
C SER A 162 9.60 -11.42 2.23
N LYS A 163 9.74 -10.16 1.86
CA LYS A 163 8.71 -9.13 2.02
C LYS A 163 8.02 -8.85 0.69
N ALA A 164 6.71 -8.70 0.74
CA ALA A 164 5.89 -8.37 -0.41
C ALA A 164 4.78 -7.38 -0.03
N LEU A 165 4.20 -6.73 -1.03
CA LEU A 165 2.94 -6.00 -0.92
C LEU A 165 1.86 -6.79 -1.65
N LEU A 166 0.80 -7.19 -0.95
CA LEU A 166 -0.39 -7.70 -1.59
C LEU A 166 -1.26 -6.51 -2.02
N PHE A 167 -1.23 -6.20 -3.30
CA PHE A 167 -2.15 -5.22 -3.88
C PHE A 167 -3.48 -5.86 -4.18
N SER A 168 -4.56 -5.11 -3.96
CA SER A 168 -5.84 -5.38 -4.59
C SER A 168 -6.53 -4.10 -4.99
N MET A 169 -7.29 -4.15 -6.08
CA MET A 169 -8.23 -3.08 -6.41
C MET A 169 -9.55 -3.64 -6.89
N LYS A 170 -10.63 -3.20 -6.26
CA LYS A 170 -11.98 -3.73 -6.49
C LYS A 170 -12.96 -2.58 -6.72
N GLY A 171 -13.78 -2.71 -7.75
CA GLY A 171 -14.92 -1.83 -8.00
C GLY A 171 -16.19 -2.44 -7.40
N THR A 172 -17.07 -1.62 -6.84
CA THR A 172 -18.36 -2.09 -6.30
C THR A 172 -19.40 -2.23 -7.40
N GLY A 173 -20.14 -3.34 -7.42
CA GLY A 173 -21.23 -3.56 -8.38
C GLY A 173 -20.74 -3.57 -9.83
N VAL A 174 -21.44 -2.85 -10.70
CA VAL A 174 -21.12 -2.77 -12.14
C VAL A 174 -19.74 -2.18 -12.46
N ALA A 175 -19.12 -1.45 -11.51
CA ALA A 175 -17.77 -0.90 -11.66
C ALA A 175 -16.72 -2.00 -11.86
N SER A 176 -16.94 -3.19 -11.30
CA SER A 176 -16.00 -4.32 -11.38
C SER A 176 -15.74 -4.79 -12.81
N TRP A 177 -16.71 -4.69 -13.72
CA TRP A 177 -16.55 -5.18 -15.10
C TRP A 177 -15.46 -4.39 -15.86
N GLY A 178 -15.30 -3.11 -15.56
CA GLY A 178 -14.38 -2.22 -16.26
C GLY A 178 -12.95 -2.23 -15.75
N MET A 179 -12.57 -3.22 -14.95
CA MET A 179 -11.29 -3.25 -14.27
C MET A 179 -10.39 -4.38 -14.77
N PHE A 180 -9.08 -4.16 -14.66
CA PHE A 180 -8.10 -5.19 -14.91
C PHE A 180 -8.25 -6.32 -13.88
N LYS A 181 -8.10 -7.55 -14.37
CA LYS A 181 -8.10 -8.77 -13.57
C LYS A 181 -6.74 -9.44 -13.67
N ASN A 182 -6.18 -9.86 -12.54
CA ASN A 182 -4.97 -10.66 -12.51
C ASN A 182 -5.17 -11.93 -13.37
N PRO A 183 -4.41 -12.10 -14.47
CA PRO A 183 -4.61 -13.18 -15.42
C PRO A 183 -4.12 -14.54 -14.91
N LYS A 184 -3.32 -14.56 -13.84
CA LYS A 184 -2.77 -15.78 -13.25
C LYS A 184 -2.53 -15.60 -11.74
N PRO A 185 -3.60 -15.63 -10.92
CA PRO A 185 -3.46 -15.51 -9.47
C PRO A 185 -2.63 -16.64 -8.87
N GLY A 186 -1.70 -16.27 -7.99
CA GLY A 186 -0.97 -17.18 -7.11
C GLY A 186 -1.76 -17.60 -5.87
N PRO A 187 -1.14 -18.38 -4.96
CA PRO A 187 -1.83 -18.94 -3.78
C PRO A 187 -2.37 -17.91 -2.77
N LEU A 188 -1.79 -16.72 -2.72
CA LEU A 188 -2.20 -15.62 -1.84
C LEU A 188 -2.97 -14.51 -2.59
N GLU A 189 -3.28 -14.75 -3.85
CA GLU A 189 -3.88 -13.78 -4.75
C GLU A 189 -5.28 -14.26 -5.19
N ASP A 190 -6.07 -13.33 -5.70
CA ASP A 190 -7.36 -13.56 -6.35
C ASP A 190 -7.36 -12.84 -7.71
N GLU A 191 -8.49 -12.88 -8.43
CA GLU A 191 -8.59 -12.21 -9.74
C GLU A 191 -8.41 -10.68 -9.67
N TRP A 192 -8.43 -10.07 -8.48
CA TRP A 192 -8.34 -8.61 -8.26
C TRP A 192 -7.08 -8.19 -7.53
N SER A 193 -6.19 -9.13 -7.23
CA SER A 193 -5.01 -8.91 -6.41
C SER A 193 -3.78 -9.57 -6.97
N PHE A 194 -2.62 -9.02 -6.63
CA PHE A 194 -1.33 -9.59 -6.99
C PHE A 194 -0.23 -9.12 -6.02
N LEU A 195 0.81 -9.92 -5.88
CA LEU A 195 1.95 -9.65 -5.02
C LEU A 195 3.00 -8.83 -5.77
N LEU A 196 3.34 -7.66 -5.23
CA LEU A 196 4.55 -6.94 -5.58
C LEU A 196 5.68 -7.44 -4.69
N ILE A 197 6.71 -8.02 -5.29
CA ILE A 197 7.85 -8.59 -4.56
C ILE A 197 8.88 -7.50 -4.29
N ARG A 198 9.45 -7.46 -3.07
CA ARG A 198 10.52 -6.51 -2.75
C ARG A 198 11.72 -6.73 -3.65
N GLN A 199 12.16 -5.66 -4.30
CA GLN A 199 13.34 -5.65 -5.13
C GLN A 199 14.56 -5.49 -4.24
N HIS A 200 15.56 -6.34 -4.43
CA HIS A 200 16.87 -6.12 -3.81
C HIS A 200 17.52 -4.92 -4.52
N ALA A 201 18.16 -4.04 -3.75
CA ALA A 201 18.96 -2.98 -4.35
C ALA A 201 19.97 -3.64 -5.31
N PRO A 202 20.12 -3.13 -6.56
CA PRO A 202 21.22 -3.56 -7.40
C PRO A 202 22.51 -3.30 -6.61
N ARG A 203 23.32 -4.36 -6.45
CA ARG A 203 24.65 -4.27 -5.86
C ARG A 203 25.58 -3.47 -6.77
#